data_AF-A0A0U9HF48-F1
#
_entry.id   AF-A0A0U9HF48-F1
#
_cell.length_a   1.000
_cell.length_b   1.000
_cell.length_c   1.000
_cell.angle_alpha   90.00
_cell.angle_beta   90.00
_cell.angle_gamma   90.00
#
_symmetry.space_group_name_H-M   'P 1'
#
loop_
_entity.id
_entity.type
_entity.pdbx_description
1 polymer ?
#
loop_
_entity_poly.entity_id
_entity_poly.type
_entity_poly.pdbx_seq_one_letter_code
_entity_poly.pdbx_strand_id
1 'polypeptide(L)'
;MKTILCYGDSNTWGHNPDGTGRYPKHIRWPSVLQNELGQGFEVVPEGLNGRTTVWDDPVRGEHRNGKAYLLPCLHTHKPLDLVILFLGSNDLKSRFSVTSNEIAQSVEMLVNIIKKSETGPNLGSPEVMVIIPPPILIPENAPTISYLAPELEKAIEKSKHFSEQYTMVLSGQCHLLDSSKYISTSKIDGMHLDPESHAVLGKEVAAYIKKHIFTE
;
A
#
# COMPACT_ATOMS: atom_id res chain seq x y z
N MET A 1 18.34 -15.17 6.97
CA MET A 1 16.98 -14.64 7.14
C MET A 1 16.87 -13.40 6.29
N LYS A 2 15.83 -13.27 5.46
CA LYS A 2 15.60 -12.10 4.60
C LYS A 2 14.59 -11.15 5.24
N THR A 3 14.85 -9.85 5.25
CA THR A 3 13.98 -8.84 5.88
C THR A 3 13.12 -8.14 4.83
N ILE A 4 11.81 -8.11 5.05
CA ILE A 4 10.81 -7.51 4.16
C ILE A 4 10.08 -6.40 4.89
N LEU A 5 10.15 -5.18 4.38
CA LEU A 5 9.42 -4.03 4.91
C LEU A 5 8.09 -3.86 4.17
N CYS A 6 6.95 -3.92 4.88
CA CYS A 6 5.64 -3.60 4.33
C CYS A 6 5.27 -2.14 4.67
N TYR A 7 5.54 -1.22 3.75
CA TYR A 7 5.32 0.22 3.93
C TYR A 7 4.00 0.65 3.29
N GLY A 8 3.02 1.00 4.12
CA GLY A 8 1.69 1.32 3.62
C GLY A 8 0.85 2.17 4.56
N ASP A 9 -0.45 2.20 4.30
CA ASP A 9 -1.42 3.02 5.03
C ASP A 9 -2.27 2.20 6.03
N SER A 10 -3.54 2.58 6.21
CA SER A 10 -4.51 1.87 7.06
C SER A 10 -4.77 0.44 6.62
N ASN A 11 -4.68 0.12 5.32
CA ASN A 11 -4.81 -1.25 4.84
C ASN A 11 -3.59 -2.11 5.19
N THR A 12 -2.43 -1.49 5.44
CA THR A 12 -1.26 -2.20 6.01
C THR A 12 -1.31 -2.26 7.53
N TRP A 13 -1.84 -1.20 8.17
CA TRP A 13 -2.06 -1.19 9.61
C TRP A 13 -3.11 -2.21 10.05
N GLY A 14 -4.11 -2.48 9.19
CA GLY A 14 -5.24 -3.38 9.43
C GLY A 14 -6.43 -2.67 10.06
N HIS A 15 -6.92 -1.60 9.44
CA HIS A 15 -8.13 -0.90 9.90
C HIS A 15 -9.38 -1.73 9.61
N ASN A 16 -10.24 -1.91 10.62
CA ASN A 16 -11.53 -2.58 10.45
C ASN A 16 -12.54 -1.58 9.86
N PRO A 17 -13.14 -1.86 8.67
CA PRO A 17 -14.08 -0.98 8.01
C PRO A 17 -15.37 -0.69 8.82
N ASP A 18 -15.70 -1.51 9.83
CA ASP A 18 -16.82 -1.23 10.75
C ASP A 18 -16.53 -0.12 11.78
N GLY A 19 -15.30 0.40 11.81
CA GLY A 19 -14.85 1.47 12.71
C GLY A 19 -14.45 1.00 14.11
N THR A 20 -14.48 -0.31 14.41
CA THR A 20 -14.08 -0.86 15.72
C THR A 20 -12.58 -0.77 16.01
N GLY A 21 -11.77 -0.33 15.04
CA GLY A 21 -10.36 -0.02 15.23
C GLY A 21 -9.44 -0.93 14.43
N ARG A 22 -8.52 -1.61 15.10
CA ARG A 22 -7.47 -2.42 14.45
C ARG A 22 -7.84 -3.89 14.47
N TYR A 23 -7.69 -4.56 13.33
CA TYR A 23 -7.76 -6.00 13.28
C TYR A 23 -6.70 -6.66 14.17
N PRO A 24 -7.03 -7.80 14.81
CA PRO A 24 -6.07 -8.69 15.45
C PRO A 24 -4.88 -9.01 14.55
N LYS A 25 -3.70 -9.20 15.15
CA LYS A 25 -2.43 -9.35 14.43
C LYS A 25 -2.48 -10.37 13.30
N HIS A 26 -3.05 -11.54 13.56
CA HIS A 26 -3.08 -12.69 12.65
C HIS A 26 -3.95 -12.50 11.40
N ILE A 27 -4.88 -11.54 11.40
CA ILE A 27 -5.75 -11.25 10.24
C ILE A 27 -5.01 -10.41 9.21
N ARG A 28 -4.12 -9.51 9.65
CA ARG A 28 -3.54 -8.48 8.80
C ARG A 28 -2.63 -9.09 7.75
N TRP A 29 -2.72 -8.61 6.52
CA TRP A 29 -1.98 -9.13 5.37
C TRP A 29 -0.45 -9.27 5.58
N PRO A 30 0.26 -8.38 6.31
CA PRO A 30 1.70 -8.60 6.56
C PRO A 30 1.98 -9.80 7.46
N SER A 31 1.07 -10.09 8.40
CA SER A 31 1.18 -11.27 9.28
C SER A 31 0.79 -12.55 8.56
N VAL A 32 -0.18 -12.48 7.64
CA VAL A 32 -0.46 -13.59 6.71
C VAL A 32 0.76 -13.86 5.83
N LEU A 33 1.34 -12.81 5.23
CA LEU A 33 2.58 -12.90 4.44
C LEU A 33 3.72 -13.56 5.22
N GLN A 34 3.96 -13.15 6.47
CA GLN A 34 4.97 -13.75 7.35
C GLN A 34 4.76 -15.26 7.51
N ASN A 35 3.52 -15.69 7.75
CA ASN A 35 3.18 -17.09 7.95
C ASN A 35 3.39 -17.90 6.66
N GLU A 36 2.99 -17.36 5.52
CA GLU A 36 3.14 -18.00 4.21
C GLU A 36 4.61 -18.12 3.79
N LEU A 37 5.45 -17.13 4.10
CA LEU A 37 6.89 -17.15 3.80
C LEU A 37 7.70 -18.04 4.76
N GLY A 38 7.26 -18.16 6.02
CA GLY A 38 7.91 -18.99 7.03
C GLY A 38 9.18 -18.38 7.63
N GLN A 39 9.96 -19.22 8.33
CA GLN A 39 11.08 -18.79 9.20
C GLN A 39 12.30 -18.23 8.45
N GLY A 40 12.37 -18.41 7.12
CA GLY A 40 13.43 -17.83 6.30
C GLY A 40 13.35 -16.30 6.18
N PHE A 41 12.24 -15.70 6.61
CA PHE A 41 11.89 -14.30 6.40
C PHE A 41 11.47 -13.61 7.70
N GLU A 42 11.76 -12.32 7.79
CA GLU A 42 11.22 -11.40 8.78
C GLU A 42 10.40 -10.32 8.07
N VAL A 43 9.11 -10.21 8.39
CA VAL A 43 8.21 -9.21 7.81
C VAL A 43 7.93 -8.10 8.83
N VAL A 44 8.28 -6.87 8.46
CA VAL A 44 8.15 -5.66 9.27
C VAL A 44 6.96 -4.83 8.79
N PRO A 45 5.83 -4.77 9.53
CA PRO A 45 4.67 -3.98 9.13
C PRO A 45 4.78 -2.51 9.54
N GLU A 46 4.93 -1.62 8.56
CA GLU A 46 4.98 -0.17 8.71
C GLU A 46 3.73 0.47 8.08
N GLY A 47 2.57 0.21 8.69
CA GLY A 47 1.28 0.77 8.29
C GLY A 47 0.88 1.99 9.11
N LEU A 48 0.52 3.10 8.46
CA LEU A 48 0.06 4.34 9.12
C LEU A 48 -1.27 4.81 8.54
N ASN A 49 -2.31 4.89 9.37
CA ASN A 49 -3.63 5.31 8.92
C ASN A 49 -3.59 6.71 8.29
N GLY A 50 -4.09 6.82 7.06
CA GLY A 50 -4.13 8.07 6.33
C GLY A 50 -2.84 8.45 5.60
N ARG A 51 -1.79 7.62 5.65
CA ARG A 51 -0.54 7.87 4.94
C ARG A 51 -0.78 8.07 3.45
N THR A 52 -0.27 9.17 2.93
CA THR A 52 -0.25 9.53 1.49
C THR A 52 1.07 9.06 0.88
N THR A 53 1.22 9.19 -0.44
CA THR A 53 2.52 8.98 -1.07
C THR A 53 3.53 10.06 -0.66
N VAL A 54 3.36 11.30 -1.13
CA VAL A 54 4.32 12.41 -0.98
C VAL A 54 3.71 13.68 -0.38
N TRP A 55 2.44 13.64 0.00
CA TRP A 55 1.66 14.83 0.36
C TRP A 55 1.54 15.01 1.87
N ASP A 56 1.80 16.22 2.35
CA ASP A 56 1.36 16.61 3.69
C ASP A 56 -0.17 16.70 3.71
N ASP A 57 -0.82 16.13 4.73
CA ASP A 57 -2.26 16.28 4.92
C ASP A 57 -2.52 17.52 5.80
N PRO A 58 -2.92 18.68 5.24
CA PRO A 58 -3.06 19.91 6.01
C PRO A 58 -4.24 19.87 7.00
N VAL A 59 -5.13 18.87 6.86
CA VAL A 59 -6.32 18.73 7.72
C VAL A 59 -6.09 17.69 8.83
N ARG A 60 -5.34 16.62 8.53
CA ARG A 60 -5.17 15.49 9.45
C ARG A 60 -3.74 15.30 9.96
N GLY A 61 -2.81 16.15 9.51
CA GLY A 61 -1.45 16.25 10.01
C GLY A 61 -0.40 15.80 8.98
N GLU A 62 0.69 16.56 8.92
CA GLU A 62 1.82 16.39 7.99
C GLU A 62 2.58 15.07 8.20
N HIS A 63 2.49 14.47 9.40
CA HIS A 63 3.05 13.15 9.72
C HIS A 63 2.54 12.01 8.82
N ARG A 64 1.50 12.26 8.02
CA ARG A 64 0.95 11.33 7.03
C ARG A 64 1.72 11.33 5.70
N ASN A 65 2.66 12.24 5.50
CA ASN A 65 3.48 12.26 4.32
C ASN A 65 4.40 11.04 4.28
N GLY A 66 4.10 10.11 3.36
CA GLY A 66 4.86 8.88 3.20
C GLY A 66 6.33 9.13 2.86
N LYS A 67 6.63 10.12 2.01
CA LYS A 67 7.99 10.48 1.63
C LYS A 67 8.81 10.99 2.81
N ALA A 68 8.21 11.84 3.65
CA ALA A 68 8.91 12.46 4.78
C ALA A 68 9.42 11.43 5.80
N TYR A 69 8.66 10.36 6.02
CA TYR A 69 9.04 9.30 6.97
C TYR A 69 9.82 8.13 6.33
N LEU A 70 9.76 7.97 4.99
CA LEU A 70 10.30 6.79 4.32
C LEU A 70 11.79 6.57 4.59
N LEU A 71 12.64 7.59 4.41
CA LEU A 71 14.08 7.42 4.58
C LEU A 71 14.48 7.08 6.03
N PRO A 72 14.00 7.78 7.08
CA PRO A 72 14.18 7.35 8.46
C PRO A 72 13.74 5.89 8.72
N CYS A 73 12.61 5.49 8.17
CA CYS A 73 12.08 4.13 8.30
C CYS A 73 13.03 3.08 7.68
N LEU A 74 13.46 3.30 6.42
CA LEU A 74 14.42 2.41 5.74
C LEU A 74 15.71 2.24 6.55
N HIS A 75 16.26 3.33 7.08
CA HIS A 75 17.50 3.29 7.86
C HIS A 75 17.34 2.64 9.24
N THR A 76 16.14 2.65 9.82
CA THR A 76 15.86 2.00 11.11
C THR A 76 15.80 0.48 10.97
N HIS A 77 15.39 -0.02 9.80
CA HIS A 77 15.15 -1.45 9.57
C HIS A 77 16.21 -2.13 8.68
N LYS A 78 17.26 -1.41 8.25
CA LYS A 78 18.31 -1.99 7.38
C LYS A 78 19.14 -3.09 8.10
N PRO A 79 19.62 -4.12 7.39
CA PRO A 79 19.49 -4.36 5.95
C PRO A 79 18.10 -4.89 5.55
N LEU A 80 17.56 -4.38 4.45
CA LEU A 80 16.27 -4.77 3.86
C LEU A 80 16.48 -5.49 2.54
N ASP A 81 16.04 -6.75 2.45
CA ASP A 81 16.09 -7.50 1.19
C ASP A 81 14.99 -7.05 0.22
N LEU A 82 13.82 -6.67 0.74
CA LEU A 82 12.67 -6.21 -0.06
C LEU A 82 11.88 -5.12 0.69
N VAL A 83 11.47 -4.09 -0.05
CA VAL A 83 10.47 -3.11 0.40
C VAL A 83 9.22 -3.22 -0.45
N ILE A 84 8.09 -3.40 0.20
CA ILE A 84 6.76 -3.47 -0.41
C ILE A 84 6.03 -2.16 -0.13
N LEU A 85 5.70 -1.41 -1.18
CA LEU A 85 4.86 -0.22 -1.13
C LEU A 85 3.40 -0.58 -1.39
N PHE A 86 2.50 -0.18 -0.49
CA PHE A 86 1.06 -0.28 -0.69
C PHE A 86 0.40 1.05 -0.27
N LEU A 87 0.43 2.01 -1.20
CA LEU A 87 -0.01 3.40 -1.01
C LEU A 87 -0.71 3.93 -2.27
N GLY A 88 -1.41 5.05 -2.11
CA GLY A 88 -2.10 5.77 -3.19
C GLY A 88 -3.57 6.05 -2.90
N SER A 89 -4.22 5.22 -2.08
CA SER A 89 -5.65 5.38 -1.78
C SER A 89 -5.96 6.69 -1.05
N ASN A 90 -5.08 7.16 -0.17
CA ASN A 90 -5.28 8.43 0.55
C ASN A 90 -5.10 9.67 -0.33
N ASP A 91 -4.34 9.55 -1.41
CA ASP A 91 -4.07 10.62 -2.37
C ASP A 91 -5.31 10.94 -3.22
N LEU A 92 -6.28 10.02 -3.28
CA LEU A 92 -7.57 10.22 -3.94
C LEU A 92 -8.43 11.31 -3.28
N LYS A 93 -8.11 11.72 -2.05
CA LYS A 93 -8.87 12.78 -1.35
C LYS A 93 -8.83 14.06 -2.19
N SER A 94 -10.01 14.62 -2.42
CA SER A 94 -10.24 15.86 -3.18
C SER A 94 -9.29 16.99 -2.81
N ARG A 95 -8.95 17.11 -1.51
CA ARG A 95 -8.04 18.13 -0.98
C ARG A 95 -6.63 18.15 -1.59
N PHE A 96 -6.16 17.04 -2.17
CA PHE A 96 -4.85 16.98 -2.83
C PHE A 96 -4.93 17.31 -4.33
N SER A 97 -6.14 17.27 -4.92
CA SER A 97 -6.41 17.61 -6.32
C SER A 97 -5.51 16.91 -7.37
N VAL A 98 -4.97 15.73 -7.06
CA VAL A 98 -4.08 14.98 -7.96
C VAL A 98 -4.82 13.94 -8.80
N THR A 99 -4.30 13.65 -9.98
CA THR A 99 -4.77 12.64 -10.94
C THR A 99 -4.18 11.27 -10.63
N SER A 100 -4.77 10.20 -11.17
CA SER A 100 -4.24 8.83 -11.02
C SER A 100 -2.82 8.68 -11.55
N ASN A 101 -2.45 9.44 -12.59
CA ASN A 101 -1.10 9.49 -13.13
C ASN A 101 -0.12 10.15 -12.16
N GLU A 102 -0.47 11.31 -11.59
CA GLU A 102 0.35 12.00 -10.59
C GLU A 102 0.52 11.16 -9.31
N ILE A 103 -0.50 10.39 -8.92
CA ILE A 103 -0.39 9.44 -7.81
C ILE A 103 0.64 8.34 -8.15
N ALA A 104 0.60 7.77 -9.36
CA ALA A 104 1.57 6.77 -9.80
C ALA A 104 3.01 7.33 -9.85
N GLN A 105 3.20 8.55 -10.35
CA GLN A 105 4.50 9.26 -10.32
C GLN A 105 4.97 9.54 -8.89
N SER A 106 4.04 9.81 -7.98
CA SER A 106 4.36 10.00 -6.56
C SER A 106 4.85 8.70 -5.92
N VAL A 107 4.31 7.55 -6.31
CA VAL A 107 4.86 6.23 -5.93
C VAL A 107 6.22 5.98 -6.58
N GLU A 108 6.42 6.36 -7.84
CA GLU A 108 7.73 6.28 -8.51
C GLU A 108 8.81 7.06 -7.75
N MET A 109 8.49 8.24 -7.21
CA MET A 109 9.39 8.99 -6.34
C MET A 109 9.81 8.16 -5.10
N LEU A 110 8.87 7.44 -4.46
CA LEU A 110 9.19 6.57 -3.32
C LEU A 110 10.06 5.38 -3.74
N VAL A 111 9.76 4.75 -4.88
CA VAL A 111 10.58 3.67 -5.46
C VAL A 111 12.01 4.15 -5.70
N ASN A 112 12.17 5.35 -6.26
CA ASN A 112 13.47 5.96 -6.52
C ASN A 112 14.25 6.26 -5.23
N ILE A 113 13.58 6.68 -4.16
CA ILE A 113 14.20 6.86 -2.83
C ILE A 113 14.70 5.52 -2.29
N ILE A 114 13.86 4.47 -2.32
CA ILE A 114 14.24 3.15 -1.81
C ILE A 114 15.46 2.61 -2.55
N LYS A 115 15.45 2.69 -3.89
CA LYS A 115 16.56 2.20 -4.72
C LYS A 115 17.91 2.88 -4.45
N LYS A 116 17.87 4.15 -4.05
CA LYS A 116 19.07 4.97 -3.78
C LYS A 116 19.43 5.03 -2.30
N SER A 117 18.71 4.29 -1.45
CA SER A 117 18.84 4.44 0.01
C SER A 117 20.05 3.75 0.62
N GLU A 118 20.71 2.83 -0.09
CA GLU A 118 21.83 2.02 0.43
C GLU A 118 21.43 1.22 1.69
N THR A 119 20.15 0.88 1.81
CA THR A 119 19.59 0.14 2.96
C THR A 119 19.44 -1.36 2.70
N GLY A 120 19.85 -1.86 1.54
CA GLY A 120 19.91 -3.28 1.26
C GLY A 120 21.15 -3.96 1.86
N PRO A 121 21.25 -5.30 1.71
CA PRO A 121 22.46 -6.04 2.09
C PRO A 121 23.71 -5.46 1.43
N ASN A 122 24.83 -5.42 2.18
CA ASN A 122 26.10 -4.86 1.71
C ASN A 122 26.02 -3.40 1.23
N LEU A 123 25.14 -2.59 1.85
CA LEU A 123 24.87 -1.19 1.44
C LEU A 123 24.31 -1.07 0.01
N GLY A 124 23.75 -2.16 -0.52
CA GLY A 124 23.10 -2.17 -1.84
C GLY A 124 21.69 -1.56 -1.82
N SER A 125 21.03 -1.64 -2.96
CA SER A 125 19.59 -1.34 -3.07
C SER A 125 18.78 -2.54 -2.58
N PRO A 126 17.75 -2.34 -1.74
CA PRO A 126 16.69 -3.34 -1.57
C PRO A 126 15.99 -3.63 -2.90
N GLU A 127 15.42 -4.83 -3.06
CA GLU A 127 14.38 -5.05 -4.06
C GLU A 127 13.15 -4.21 -3.72
N VAL A 128 12.37 -3.83 -4.74
CA VAL A 128 11.17 -3.02 -4.54
C VAL A 128 9.98 -3.69 -5.21
N MET A 129 8.89 -3.83 -4.46
CA MET A 129 7.59 -4.27 -4.96
C MET A 129 6.54 -3.20 -4.69
N VAL A 130 5.70 -2.90 -5.66
CA VAL A 130 4.54 -2.03 -5.50
C VAL A 130 3.28 -2.88 -5.64
N ILE A 131 2.44 -2.86 -4.60
CA ILE A 131 1.07 -3.35 -4.65
C ILE A 131 0.21 -2.20 -5.13
N ILE A 132 -0.37 -2.34 -6.32
CA ILE A 132 -1.30 -1.36 -6.87
C ILE A 132 -2.62 -1.49 -6.09
N PRO A 133 -3.13 -0.41 -5.46
CA PRO A 133 -4.34 -0.52 -4.66
C PRO A 133 -5.57 -0.88 -5.48
N PRO A 134 -6.51 -1.67 -4.89
CA PRO A 134 -7.78 -1.93 -5.56
C PRO A 134 -8.62 -0.64 -5.60
N PRO A 135 -9.54 -0.50 -6.57
CA PRO A 135 -10.46 0.63 -6.59
C PRO A 135 -11.24 0.78 -5.29
N ILE A 136 -11.51 2.02 -4.90
CA ILE A 136 -12.43 2.32 -3.81
C ILE A 136 -13.88 2.23 -4.30
N LEU A 137 -14.83 2.03 -3.40
CA LEU A 137 -16.24 1.83 -3.69
C LEU A 137 -17.12 2.87 -3.02
N ILE A 138 -18.37 2.95 -3.46
CA ILE A 138 -19.43 3.62 -2.69
C ILE A 138 -19.82 2.66 -1.55
N PRO A 139 -19.82 3.12 -0.28
CA PRO A 139 -20.35 2.33 0.82
C PRO A 139 -21.81 1.96 0.61
N GLU A 140 -22.21 0.74 0.95
CA GLU A 140 -23.58 0.23 0.71
C GLU A 140 -24.65 1.05 1.44
N ASN A 141 -24.31 1.58 2.62
CA ASN A 141 -25.19 2.41 3.44
C ASN A 141 -24.89 3.92 3.31
N ALA A 142 -24.20 4.35 2.25
CA ALA A 142 -23.95 5.77 2.02
C ALA A 142 -25.27 6.51 1.77
N PRO A 143 -25.54 7.64 2.45
CA PRO A 143 -26.74 8.42 2.20
C PRO A 143 -26.73 8.90 0.73
N THR A 144 -27.80 8.61 -0.01
CA THR A 144 -27.97 8.97 -1.43
C THR A 144 -27.87 10.49 -1.68
N ILE A 145 -28.00 11.31 -0.64
CA ILE A 145 -27.94 12.78 -0.66
C ILE A 145 -26.78 13.29 0.22
N SER A 146 -25.63 12.62 0.17
CA SER A 146 -24.43 13.15 0.83
C SER A 146 -23.82 14.25 -0.04
N TYR A 147 -23.56 15.44 0.53
CA TYR A 147 -22.80 16.51 -0.12
C TYR A 147 -21.41 16.04 -0.59
N LEU A 148 -20.88 14.95 -0.01
CA LEU A 148 -19.61 14.35 -0.39
C LEU A 148 -19.71 13.40 -1.60
N ALA A 149 -20.91 13.09 -2.09
CA ALA A 149 -21.11 12.12 -3.17
C ALA A 149 -20.33 12.48 -4.46
N PRO A 150 -20.33 13.74 -4.96
CA PRO A 150 -19.56 14.07 -6.16
C PRO A 150 -18.05 13.96 -5.98
N GLU A 151 -17.53 14.20 -4.77
CA GLU A 151 -16.10 14.04 -4.48
C GLU A 151 -15.72 12.56 -4.39
N LEU A 152 -16.58 11.74 -3.78
CA LEU A 152 -16.40 10.30 -3.69
C LEU A 152 -16.46 9.65 -5.07
N GLU A 153 -17.41 10.03 -5.92
CA GLU A 153 -17.51 9.55 -7.32
C GLU A 153 -16.24 9.86 -8.10
N LYS A 154 -15.70 11.08 -8.00
CA LYS A 154 -14.43 11.45 -8.63
C LYS A 154 -13.26 10.61 -8.12
N ALA A 155 -13.21 10.34 -6.82
CA ALA A 155 -12.18 9.51 -6.22
C ALA A 155 -12.29 8.05 -6.71
N ILE A 156 -13.50 7.52 -6.82
CA ILE A 156 -13.78 6.18 -7.37
C ILE A 156 -13.32 6.11 -8.83
N GLU A 157 -13.73 7.04 -9.68
CA GLU A 157 -13.32 7.07 -11.09
C GLU A 157 -11.80 7.13 -11.23
N LYS A 158 -11.11 7.98 -10.45
CA LYS A 158 -9.64 8.02 -10.42
C LYS A 158 -9.04 6.66 -10.03
N SER A 159 -9.58 6.01 -8.99
CA SER A 159 -9.04 4.74 -8.49
C SER A 159 -9.13 3.60 -9.51
N LYS A 160 -10.14 3.61 -10.39
CA LYS A 160 -10.29 2.61 -11.47
C LYS A 160 -9.12 2.63 -12.46
N HIS A 161 -8.45 3.77 -12.61
CA HIS A 161 -7.29 3.91 -13.48
C HIS A 161 -5.96 3.51 -12.82
N PHE A 162 -5.93 3.11 -11.54
CA PHE A 162 -4.68 2.78 -10.85
C PHE A 162 -3.89 1.65 -11.54
N SER A 163 -4.53 0.56 -11.94
CA SER A 163 -3.86 -0.56 -12.62
C SER A 163 -3.10 -0.10 -13.88
N GLU A 164 -3.79 0.64 -14.75
CA GLU A 164 -3.20 1.19 -15.98
C GLU A 164 -2.08 2.20 -15.67
N GLN A 165 -2.35 3.19 -14.84
CA GLN A 165 -1.42 4.30 -14.61
C GLN A 165 -0.16 3.85 -13.85
N TYR A 166 -0.30 2.99 -12.84
CA TYR A 166 0.84 2.44 -12.12
C TYR A 166 1.67 1.54 -13.04
N THR A 167 1.04 0.70 -13.86
CA THR A 167 1.76 -0.14 -14.82
C THR A 167 2.50 0.72 -15.84
N MET A 168 1.86 1.74 -16.40
CA MET A 168 2.49 2.64 -17.37
C MET A 168 3.71 3.36 -16.79
N VAL A 169 3.64 3.84 -15.55
CA VAL A 169 4.73 4.58 -14.91
C VAL A 169 5.83 3.64 -14.40
N LEU A 170 5.48 2.54 -13.74
CA LEU A 170 6.43 1.75 -12.94
C LEU A 170 6.94 0.46 -13.61
N SER A 171 6.36 0.06 -14.76
CA SER A 171 6.78 -1.16 -15.46
C SER A 171 8.27 -1.11 -15.83
N GLY A 172 8.97 -2.22 -15.59
CA GLY A 172 10.42 -2.32 -15.79
C GLY A 172 11.27 -1.64 -14.70
N GLN A 173 10.64 -0.91 -13.77
CA GLN A 173 11.35 -0.28 -12.65
C GLN A 173 11.30 -1.12 -11.38
N CYS A 174 10.21 -1.83 -11.11
CA CYS A 174 10.06 -2.60 -9.88
C CYS A 174 9.09 -3.77 -10.10
N HIS A 175 8.97 -4.64 -9.11
CA HIS A 175 7.95 -5.70 -9.12
C HIS A 175 6.58 -5.07 -8.93
N LEU A 176 5.61 -5.43 -9.76
CA LEU A 176 4.24 -4.91 -9.70
C LEU A 176 3.24 -6.03 -9.44
N LEU A 177 2.41 -5.85 -8.42
CA LEU A 177 1.26 -6.70 -8.15
C LEU A 177 -0.02 -5.86 -8.19
N ASP A 178 -0.84 -6.09 -9.20
CA ASP A 178 -2.17 -5.49 -9.28
C ASP A 178 -3.14 -6.23 -8.35
N SER A 179 -3.38 -5.66 -7.17
CA SER A 179 -4.23 -6.31 -6.17
C SER A 179 -5.70 -6.36 -6.57
N SER A 180 -6.15 -5.49 -7.49
CA SER A 180 -7.55 -5.46 -7.96
C SER A 180 -7.98 -6.76 -8.65
N LYS A 181 -7.02 -7.60 -9.07
CA LYS A 181 -7.26 -8.92 -9.66
C LYS A 181 -7.64 -9.99 -8.63
N TYR A 182 -7.42 -9.72 -7.34
CA TYR A 182 -7.53 -10.70 -6.27
C TYR A 182 -8.43 -10.24 -5.12
N ILE A 183 -8.49 -8.94 -4.87
CA ILE A 183 -9.19 -8.36 -3.71
C ILE A 183 -10.05 -7.16 -4.12
N SER A 184 -11.00 -6.81 -3.25
CA SER A 184 -11.81 -5.60 -3.36
C SER A 184 -11.87 -4.89 -2.00
N THR A 185 -12.19 -3.59 -2.01
CA THR A 185 -12.46 -2.86 -0.77
C THR A 185 -13.82 -3.26 -0.20
N SER A 186 -13.96 -3.15 1.12
CA SER A 186 -15.18 -3.50 1.85
C SER A 186 -16.33 -2.61 1.44
N LYS A 187 -17.52 -3.18 1.31
CA LYS A 187 -18.75 -2.42 1.06
C LYS A 187 -19.21 -1.60 2.27
N ILE A 188 -18.65 -1.84 3.45
CA ILE A 188 -19.02 -1.14 4.68
C ILE A 188 -18.60 0.33 4.61
N ASP A 189 -17.37 0.61 4.19
CA ASP A 189 -16.82 1.97 4.11
C ASP A 189 -16.20 2.33 2.76
N GLY A 190 -16.16 1.39 1.81
CA GLY A 190 -15.67 1.58 0.45
C GLY A 190 -14.16 1.77 0.33
N MET A 191 -13.38 1.66 1.41
CA MET A 191 -11.96 2.03 1.41
C MET A 191 -11.05 0.97 2.02
N HIS A 192 -11.49 0.29 3.09
CA HIS A 192 -10.64 -0.66 3.81
C HIS A 192 -10.90 -2.11 3.42
N LEU A 193 -9.95 -2.99 3.72
CA LEU A 193 -10.04 -4.40 3.37
C LEU A 193 -10.83 -5.20 4.42
N ASP A 194 -11.64 -6.14 3.95
CA ASP A 194 -12.24 -7.17 4.79
C ASP A 194 -11.18 -8.23 5.21
N PRO A 195 -11.45 -9.05 6.25
CA PRO A 195 -10.51 -10.08 6.70
C PRO A 195 -10.11 -11.06 5.59
N GLU A 196 -11.05 -11.41 4.71
CA GLU A 196 -10.80 -12.27 3.55
C GLU A 196 -9.83 -11.62 2.56
N SER A 197 -10.03 -10.34 2.24
CA SER A 197 -9.14 -9.60 1.36
C SER A 197 -7.73 -9.46 1.95
N HIS A 198 -7.59 -9.29 3.27
CA HIS A 198 -6.29 -9.35 3.92
C HIS A 198 -5.61 -10.73 3.76
N ALA A 199 -6.37 -11.81 3.91
CA ALA A 199 -5.85 -13.17 3.78
C ALA A 199 -5.41 -13.47 2.34
N VAL A 200 -6.24 -13.12 1.35
CA VAL A 200 -5.92 -13.29 -0.07
C VAL A 200 -4.69 -12.45 -0.44
N LEU A 201 -4.65 -11.17 -0.05
CA LEU A 201 -3.51 -10.31 -0.36
C LEU A 201 -2.19 -10.86 0.19
N GLY A 202 -2.18 -11.30 1.46
CA GLY A 202 -0.97 -11.86 2.07
C GLY A 202 -0.46 -13.10 1.33
N LYS A 203 -1.37 -13.99 0.89
CA LYS A 203 -1.04 -15.20 0.13
C LYS A 203 -0.53 -14.90 -1.27
N GLU A 204 -1.19 -14.01 -2.00
CA GLU A 204 -0.79 -13.65 -3.37
C GLU A 204 0.56 -12.92 -3.38
N VAL A 205 0.81 -12.04 -2.40
CA VAL A 205 2.13 -11.41 -2.23
C VAL A 205 3.20 -12.47 -1.92
N ALA A 206 2.93 -13.42 -1.03
CA ALA A 206 3.88 -14.49 -0.72
C ALA A 206 4.19 -15.36 -1.96
N ALA A 207 3.16 -15.74 -2.72
CA ALA A 207 3.29 -16.50 -3.94
C ALA A 207 4.13 -15.76 -4.99
N TYR A 208 3.88 -14.46 -5.16
CA TYR A 208 4.67 -13.62 -6.06
C TYR A 208 6.14 -13.59 -5.65
N ILE A 209 6.42 -13.31 -4.37
CA ILE A 209 7.80 -13.20 -3.85
C ILE A 209 8.59 -14.50 -4.08
N LYS A 210 8.01 -15.66 -3.74
CA LYS A 210 8.66 -16.96 -3.93
C LYS A 210 8.92 -17.29 -5.40
N LYS A 211 8.03 -16.85 -6.29
CA LYS A 211 8.11 -17.17 -7.72
C LYS A 211 9.00 -16.23 -8.52
N HIS A 212 9.11 -14.96 -8.11
CA HIS A 212 9.68 -13.91 -8.95
C HIS A 212 10.83 -13.13 -8.33
N ILE A 213 10.99 -13.14 -6.99
CA ILE A 213 11.98 -12.32 -6.29
C ILE A 213 13.04 -13.19 -5.62
N PHE A 214 12.60 -14.12 -4.76
CA PHE A 214 13.48 -15.02 -4.02
C PHE A 214 13.22 -16.46 -4.45
N THR A 215 13.48 -16.73 -5.73
CA THR A 215 13.44 -18.09 -6.28
C THR A 215 14.53 -18.93 -5.64
N GLU A 216 14.16 -20.10 -5.10
CA GLU A 216 15.10 -21.16 -4.75
C GLU A 216 15.72 -21.79 -6.00
#